data_AF-A0A530LBW7-F1
#
_entry.id   AF-A0A530LBW7-F1
#
_cell.length_a   1.000
_cell.length_b   1.000
_cell.length_c   1.000
_cell.angle_alpha   90.00
_cell.angle_beta   90.00
_cell.angle_gamma   90.00
#
_symmetry.space_group_name_H-M   'P 1'
#
loop_
_entity.id
_entity.type
_entity.pdbx_description
1 polymer ?
#
loop_
_entity_poly.entity_id
_entity_poly.type
_entity_poly.pdbx_seq_one_letter_code
_entity_poly.pdbx_strand_id
1 'polypeptide(L)'
;VVAGDGIEAATLVQAFYHGVVKTVVPVSTTATAEAVKLTENIFRSVNIALVNELKVVLGAMGIDIWEVIEAAKTKPFGYMPFYPGPGLGGHCVPIDPFYLTWKAREYELPTRFIELAAEINTAMPRHVVDELAKALDRRCGKALSRSRILIIGLAYKKNVPDIRESPSLRLIELIEEWGGKAEFHDPHVTEIPATREHMA
;
A
#
# COMPACT_ATOMS: atom_id res chain seq x y z
N VAL A 1 4.10 17.53 -12.59
CA VAL A 1 5.48 17.66 -13.11
C VAL A 1 5.45 17.34 -14.59
N VAL A 2 6.15 18.09 -15.43
CA VAL A 2 6.18 17.85 -16.89
C VAL A 2 7.61 17.95 -17.41
N ALA A 3 7.90 17.20 -18.46
CA ALA A 3 9.09 17.34 -19.27
C ALA A 3 8.75 16.99 -20.72
N GLY A 4 9.46 17.61 -21.66
CA GLY A 4 9.43 17.24 -23.06
C GLY A 4 10.83 16.88 -23.53
N ASP A 5 10.91 16.08 -24.58
CA ASP A 5 12.19 15.78 -25.23
C ASP A 5 12.60 16.95 -26.13
N GLY A 6 13.48 17.80 -25.60
CA GLY A 6 13.88 19.05 -26.24
C GLY A 6 12.98 20.25 -25.91
N ILE A 7 13.45 21.43 -26.33
CA ILE A 7 12.86 22.73 -25.96
C ILE A 7 11.44 22.90 -26.51
N GLU A 8 11.22 22.45 -27.74
CA GLU A 8 9.92 22.57 -28.43
C GLU A 8 8.85 21.73 -27.71
N ALA A 9 9.12 20.45 -27.47
CA ALA A 9 8.22 19.56 -26.75
C ALA A 9 7.98 20.05 -25.31
N ALA A 10 9.03 20.51 -24.62
CA ALA A 10 8.91 21.06 -23.27
C ALA A 10 8.02 22.31 -23.22
N THR A 11 8.09 23.17 -24.24
CA THR A 11 7.24 24.37 -24.36
C THR A 11 5.79 23.98 -24.62
N LEU A 12 5.55 23.06 -25.55
CA LEU A 12 4.20 22.61 -25.91
C LEU A 12 3.49 21.92 -24.74
N VAL A 13 4.18 21.00 -24.04
CA VAL A 13 3.57 20.28 -22.91
C VAL A 13 3.27 21.21 -21.74
N GLN A 14 4.13 22.19 -21.47
CA GLN A 14 3.87 23.21 -20.46
C GLN A 14 2.66 24.06 -20.83
N ALA A 15 2.60 24.58 -22.06
CA ALA A 15 1.49 25.40 -22.53
C ALA A 15 0.15 24.65 -22.44
N PHE A 16 0.14 23.37 -22.85
CA PHE A 16 -1.04 22.51 -22.74
C PHE A 16 -1.51 22.37 -21.28
N TYR A 17 -0.63 21.95 -20.36
CA TYR A 17 -1.03 21.73 -18.98
C TYR A 17 -1.36 23.02 -18.22
N HIS A 18 -0.75 24.16 -18.58
CA HIS A 18 -1.13 25.46 -18.03
C HIS A 18 -2.60 25.82 -18.30
N GLY A 19 -3.20 25.29 -19.36
CA GLY A 19 -4.62 25.48 -19.68
C GLY A 19 -5.58 24.69 -18.79
N VAL A 20 -5.11 23.66 -18.07
CA VAL A 20 -5.98 22.71 -17.34
C VAL A 20 -5.62 22.49 -15.87
N VAL A 21 -4.40 22.84 -15.43
CA VAL A 21 -3.98 22.75 -14.02
C VAL A 21 -3.44 24.08 -13.50
N LYS A 22 -3.62 24.32 -12.20
CA LYS A 22 -3.18 25.56 -11.53
C LYS A 22 -1.66 25.76 -11.56
N THR A 23 -0.90 24.68 -11.37
CA THR A 23 0.55 24.72 -11.24
C THR A 23 1.18 23.67 -12.13
N VAL A 24 2.05 24.12 -13.04
CA VAL A 24 2.93 23.26 -13.83
C VAL A 24 4.34 23.38 -13.25
N VAL A 25 5.00 22.24 -13.05
CA VAL A 25 6.38 22.18 -12.54
C VAL A 25 7.23 21.51 -13.62
N PRO A 26 7.95 22.28 -14.46
CA PRO A 26 8.80 21.73 -15.48
C PRO A 26 10.09 21.17 -14.90
N VAL A 27 10.60 20.09 -15.50
CA VAL A 27 11.94 19.54 -15.23
C VAL A 27 12.69 19.36 -16.56
N SER A 28 14.01 19.22 -16.47
CA SER A 28 14.91 19.32 -17.63
C SER A 28 14.83 18.15 -18.60
N THR A 29 14.48 16.94 -18.14
CA THR A 29 14.45 15.74 -18.99
C THR A 29 13.25 14.85 -18.68
N THR A 30 12.83 14.05 -19.65
CA THR A 30 11.79 13.02 -19.48
C THR A 30 12.20 11.99 -18.42
N ALA A 31 13.46 11.58 -18.41
CA ALA A 31 14.01 10.69 -17.38
C ALA A 31 13.87 11.27 -15.96
N THR A 32 14.07 12.59 -15.78
CA THR A 32 13.81 13.24 -14.48
C THR A 32 12.32 13.19 -14.11
N ALA A 33 11.42 13.44 -15.05
CA ALA A 33 9.98 13.38 -14.79
C ALA A 33 9.51 11.96 -14.42
N GLU A 34 10.03 10.93 -15.10
CA GLU A 34 9.80 9.52 -14.79
C GLU A 34 10.32 9.16 -13.39
N ALA A 35 11.55 9.58 -13.07
CA ALA A 35 12.15 9.35 -11.76
C ALA A 35 11.34 10.01 -10.63
N VAL A 36 10.81 11.22 -10.83
CA VAL A 36 9.91 11.87 -9.86
C VAL A 36 8.73 10.95 -9.53
N LYS A 37 8.08 10.36 -10.53
CA LYS A 37 6.93 9.49 -10.30
C LYS A 37 7.30 8.24 -9.49
N LEU A 38 8.44 7.62 -9.81
CA LEU A 38 8.94 6.47 -9.05
C LEU A 38 9.27 6.87 -7.62
N THR A 39 9.97 7.99 -7.42
CA THR A 39 10.32 8.50 -6.08
C THR A 39 9.10 8.73 -5.21
N GLU A 40 8.01 9.30 -5.74
CA GLU A 40 6.76 9.50 -5.00
C GLU A 40 6.16 8.18 -4.47
N ASN A 41 6.15 7.13 -5.30
CA ASN A 41 5.59 5.83 -4.93
C ASN A 41 6.54 5.03 -4.02
N ILE A 42 7.85 5.11 -4.24
CA ILE A 42 8.87 4.53 -3.36
C ILE A 42 8.77 5.16 -1.96
N PHE A 43 8.71 6.49 -1.89
CA PHE A 43 8.57 7.20 -0.61
C PHE A 43 7.32 6.74 0.13
N ARG A 44 6.19 6.60 -0.56
CA ARG A 44 4.94 6.11 0.02
C ARG A 44 5.06 4.66 0.52
N SER A 45 5.62 3.77 -0.30
CA SER A 45 5.79 2.34 0.04
C SER A 45 6.68 2.15 1.28
N VAL A 46 7.83 2.82 1.32
CA VAL A 46 8.79 2.76 2.43
C VAL A 46 8.19 3.31 3.72
N ASN A 47 7.50 4.45 3.68
CA ASN A 47 6.91 5.00 4.90
C ASN A 47 5.72 4.19 5.41
N ILE A 48 4.93 3.57 4.52
CA ILE A 48 3.89 2.63 4.94
C ILE A 48 4.51 1.39 5.60
N ALA A 49 5.58 0.84 5.03
CA ALA A 49 6.32 -0.27 5.63
C ALA A 49 6.84 0.09 7.02
N LEU A 50 7.43 1.28 7.16
CA LEU A 50 7.92 1.78 8.45
C LEU A 50 6.81 1.78 9.52
N VAL A 51 5.65 2.38 9.24
CA VAL A 51 4.56 2.43 10.25
C VAL A 51 3.93 1.05 10.50
N ASN A 52 3.94 0.16 9.50
CA ASN A 52 3.52 -1.23 9.65
C ASN A 52 4.47 -2.02 10.55
N GLU A 53 5.79 -1.84 10.41
CA GLU A 53 6.78 -2.44 11.30
C GLU A 53 6.62 -1.89 12.73
N LEU A 54 6.48 -0.57 12.88
CA LEU A 54 6.26 0.07 14.18
C LEU A 54 4.99 -0.42 14.85
N LYS A 55 3.90 -0.68 14.11
CA LYS A 55 2.68 -1.30 14.65
C LYS A 55 2.99 -2.64 15.34
N VAL A 56 3.80 -3.50 14.73
CA VAL A 56 4.16 -4.80 15.30
C VAL A 56 5.00 -4.63 16.56
N VAL A 57 6.05 -3.80 16.49
CA VAL A 57 6.99 -3.56 17.59
C VAL A 57 6.29 -2.91 18.78
N LEU A 58 5.55 -1.83 18.56
CA LEU A 58 4.84 -1.11 19.61
C LEU A 58 3.68 -1.93 20.18
N GLY A 59 3.00 -2.71 19.34
CA GLY A 59 1.98 -3.67 19.79
C GLY A 59 2.53 -4.69 20.78
N ALA A 60 3.74 -5.22 20.54
CA ALA A 60 4.41 -6.14 21.47
C ALA A 60 4.79 -5.46 22.81
N MET A 61 4.97 -4.14 22.82
CA MET A 61 5.23 -3.32 24.01
C MET A 61 3.93 -2.85 24.70
N GLY A 62 2.75 -3.15 24.14
CA GLY A 62 1.47 -2.64 24.64
C GLY A 62 1.27 -1.14 24.40
N ILE A 63 1.98 -0.55 23.43
CA ILE A 63 1.90 0.87 23.08
C ILE A 63 0.98 1.05 21.86
N ASP A 64 0.04 1.99 21.93
CA ASP A 64 -0.87 2.30 20.82
C ASP A 64 -0.17 3.12 19.73
N ILE A 65 0.05 2.49 18.57
CA ILE A 65 0.64 3.13 17.39
C ILE A 65 -0.20 4.32 16.90
N TRP A 66 -1.52 4.31 17.08
CA TRP A 66 -2.37 5.41 16.65
C TRP A 66 -2.12 6.64 17.51
N GLU A 67 -2.07 6.48 18.84
CA GLU A 67 -1.70 7.57 19.75
C GLU A 67 -0.32 8.14 19.43
N VAL A 68 0.66 7.27 19.15
CA VAL A 68 2.02 7.69 18.76
C VAL A 68 2.01 8.53 17.48
N ILE A 69 1.30 8.10 16.42
CA ILE A 69 1.20 8.85 15.16
C ILE A 69 0.48 10.19 15.37
N GLU A 70 -0.62 10.18 16.13
CA GLU A 70 -1.41 11.37 16.42
C GLU A 70 -0.62 12.40 17.24
N ALA A 71 0.22 11.96 18.17
CA ALA A 71 1.14 12.82 18.89
C ALA A 71 2.27 13.31 17.97
N ALA A 72 2.92 12.42 17.21
CA ALA A 72 4.04 12.76 16.35
C ALA A 72 3.68 13.78 15.25
N LYS A 73 2.48 13.68 14.67
CA LYS A 73 2.01 14.62 13.63
C LYS A 73 1.75 16.04 14.12
N THR A 74 1.73 16.28 15.43
CA THR A 74 1.65 17.65 15.98
C THR A 74 2.94 18.44 15.77
N LYS A 75 4.07 17.77 15.50
CA LYS A 75 5.34 18.42 15.26
C LYS A 75 5.28 19.21 13.95
N PRO A 76 5.60 20.52 13.95
CA PRO A 76 5.42 21.36 12.76
C PRO A 76 6.44 21.09 11.64
N PHE A 77 7.42 20.19 11.84
CA PHE A 77 8.44 19.85 10.87
C PHE A 77 8.96 18.43 11.05
N GLY A 78 9.43 17.83 9.95
CA GLY A 78 10.17 16.57 9.97
C GLY A 78 9.34 15.32 10.21
N TYR A 79 8.00 15.41 10.24
CA TYR A 79 7.12 14.26 10.32
C TYR A 79 5.94 14.41 9.36
N MET A 80 5.83 13.46 8.43
CA MET A 80 4.69 13.32 7.54
C MET A 80 3.95 12.05 7.94
N PRO A 81 2.69 12.13 8.39
CA PRO A 81 2.00 10.96 8.92
C PRO A 81 1.70 9.95 7.81
N PHE A 82 2.02 8.70 8.10
CA PHE A 82 1.53 7.51 7.41
C PHE A 82 0.81 6.65 8.44
N TYR A 83 -0.10 5.80 7.97
CA TYR A 83 -0.96 5.03 8.85
C TYR A 83 -0.79 3.54 8.57
N PRO A 84 -0.71 2.70 9.63
CA PRO A 84 -0.57 1.28 9.46
C PRO A 84 -1.85 0.67 8.89
N GLY A 85 -1.72 -0.45 8.20
CA GLY A 85 -2.82 -1.12 7.53
C GLY A 85 -2.65 -2.64 7.49
N PRO A 86 -3.54 -3.34 6.78
CA PRO A 86 -3.42 -4.78 6.55
C PRO A 86 -2.40 -5.12 5.45
N GLY A 87 -1.90 -4.13 4.71
CA GLY A 87 -0.99 -4.30 3.58
C GLY A 87 -1.10 -3.12 2.62
N LEU A 88 -0.37 -3.17 1.52
CA LEU A 88 -0.55 -2.25 0.39
C LEU A 88 -1.62 -2.77 -0.56
N GLY A 89 -2.21 -1.87 -1.35
CA GLY A 89 -3.06 -2.27 -2.47
C GLY A 89 -3.16 -1.21 -3.56
N GLY A 90 -3.89 -1.55 -4.62
CA GLY A 90 -3.84 -0.86 -5.91
C GLY A 90 -2.51 -1.15 -6.62
N HIS A 91 -2.37 -0.79 -7.89
CA HIS A 91 -1.14 -1.15 -8.62
C HIS A 91 0.07 -0.24 -8.33
N CYS A 92 -0.16 1.06 -8.14
CA CYS A 92 0.94 2.02 -8.20
C CYS A 92 1.98 1.85 -7.08
N VAL A 93 1.56 1.52 -5.86
CA VAL A 93 2.47 1.46 -4.70
C VAL A 93 3.15 0.09 -4.57
N PRO A 94 2.44 -1.03 -4.78
CA PRO A 94 3.04 -2.37 -4.79
C PRO A 94 3.96 -2.62 -5.98
N ILE A 95 3.70 -2.05 -7.16
CA ILE A 95 4.41 -2.42 -8.41
C ILE A 95 5.48 -1.39 -8.78
N ASP A 96 5.14 -0.10 -8.87
CA ASP A 96 6.04 0.91 -9.45
C ASP A 96 7.44 0.97 -8.81
N PRO A 97 7.61 0.83 -7.47
CA PRO A 97 8.95 0.80 -6.86
C PRO A 97 9.87 -0.26 -7.47
N PHE A 98 9.32 -1.41 -7.89
CA PHE A 98 10.10 -2.50 -8.47
C PHE A 98 10.58 -2.23 -9.90
N TYR A 99 9.99 -1.28 -10.62
CA TYR A 99 10.57 -0.85 -11.91
C TYR A 99 11.95 -0.25 -11.71
N LEU A 100 12.14 0.55 -10.64
CA LEU A 100 13.47 1.05 -10.31
C LEU A 100 14.38 -0.06 -9.81
N THR A 101 13.89 -0.98 -8.97
CA THR A 101 14.67 -2.15 -8.54
C THR A 101 15.18 -2.95 -9.74
N TRP A 102 14.31 -3.23 -10.71
CA TRP A 102 14.66 -3.94 -11.92
C TRP A 102 15.71 -3.16 -12.73
N LYS A 103 15.49 -1.86 -12.97
CA LYS A 103 16.42 -1.04 -13.75
C LYS A 103 17.77 -0.87 -13.06
N ALA A 104 17.80 -0.74 -11.73
CA ALA A 104 19.02 -0.56 -10.95
C ALA A 104 19.95 -1.77 -10.99
N ARG A 105 19.42 -2.99 -11.25
CA ARG A 105 20.23 -4.20 -11.44
C ARG A 105 21.16 -4.11 -12.65
N GLU A 106 20.75 -3.40 -13.71
CA GLU A 106 21.64 -3.15 -14.87
C GLU A 106 22.85 -2.27 -14.52
N TYR A 107 22.76 -1.53 -13.41
CA TYR A 107 23.85 -0.71 -12.86
C TYR A 107 24.54 -1.37 -11.66
N GLU A 108 24.24 -2.65 -11.38
CA GLU A 108 24.79 -3.39 -10.23
C GLU A 108 24.47 -2.74 -8.87
N LEU A 109 23.37 -1.98 -8.79
CA LEU A 109 22.93 -1.27 -7.59
C LEU A 109 21.69 -1.93 -6.97
N PRO A 110 21.81 -2.59 -5.80
CA PRO A 110 20.65 -3.16 -5.12
C PRO A 110 19.82 -2.08 -4.40
N THR A 111 18.50 -2.12 -4.55
CA THR A 111 17.56 -1.18 -3.90
C THR A 111 17.06 -1.71 -2.56
N ARG A 112 17.96 -1.83 -1.57
CA ARG A 112 17.69 -2.50 -0.28
C ARG A 112 16.45 -1.98 0.46
N PHE A 113 16.24 -0.66 0.48
CA PHE A 113 15.06 -0.07 1.14
C PHE A 113 13.74 -0.42 0.45
N ILE A 114 13.73 -0.49 -0.88
CA ILE A 114 12.53 -0.85 -1.64
C ILE A 114 12.17 -2.31 -1.38
N GLU A 115 13.17 -3.19 -1.42
CA GLU A 115 12.98 -4.62 -1.19
C GLU A 115 12.51 -4.91 0.25
N LEU A 116 13.13 -4.28 1.26
CA LEU A 116 12.70 -4.41 2.66
C LEU A 116 11.28 -3.88 2.87
N ALA A 117 10.94 -2.73 2.27
CA ALA A 117 9.59 -2.18 2.39
C ALA A 117 8.54 -3.14 1.81
N ALA A 118 8.85 -3.80 0.69
CA ALA A 118 7.97 -4.79 0.10
C ALA A 118 7.82 -6.03 1.00
N GLU A 119 8.90 -6.55 1.58
CA GLU A 119 8.87 -7.68 2.51
C GLU A 119 7.93 -7.40 3.69
N ILE A 120 8.11 -6.26 4.37
CA ILE A 120 7.30 -5.84 5.51
C ILE A 120 5.82 -5.72 5.11
N ASN A 121 5.54 -5.01 4.02
CA ASN A 121 4.16 -4.77 3.57
C ASN A 121 3.45 -6.06 3.13
N THR A 122 4.16 -6.99 2.51
CA THR A 122 3.62 -8.28 2.05
C THR A 122 3.37 -9.24 3.22
N ALA A 123 4.10 -9.08 4.33
CA ALA A 123 3.90 -9.85 5.55
C ALA A 123 2.69 -9.39 6.38
N MET A 124 2.22 -8.15 6.21
CA MET A 124 1.15 -7.57 7.03
C MET A 124 -0.19 -8.33 7.02
N PRO A 125 -0.69 -8.87 5.89
CA PRO A 125 -1.92 -9.64 5.89
C PRO A 125 -1.86 -10.83 6.84
N ARG A 126 -0.73 -11.55 6.87
CA ARG A 126 -0.52 -12.69 7.78
C ARG A 126 -0.54 -12.26 9.23
N HIS A 127 0.17 -11.17 9.56
CA HIS A 127 0.16 -10.61 10.91
C HIS A 127 -1.27 -10.24 11.36
N VAL A 128 -2.08 -9.65 10.47
CA VAL A 128 -3.48 -9.32 10.79
C VAL A 128 -4.33 -10.57 11.05
N VAL A 129 -4.18 -11.63 10.25
CA VAL A 129 -4.92 -12.89 10.46
C VAL A 129 -4.47 -13.60 11.75
N ASP A 130 -3.17 -13.56 12.08
CA ASP A 130 -2.66 -14.12 13.33
C ASP A 130 -3.24 -13.39 14.56
N GLU A 131 -3.32 -12.06 14.52
CA GLU A 131 -3.95 -11.28 15.59
C GLU A 131 -5.46 -11.53 15.68
N LEU A 132 -6.14 -11.71 14.54
CA LEU A 132 -7.54 -12.14 14.51
C LEU A 132 -7.73 -13.49 15.21
N ALA A 133 -6.90 -14.49 14.88
CA ALA A 133 -6.97 -15.81 15.48
C ALA A 133 -6.76 -15.75 17.01
N LYS A 134 -5.75 -15.01 17.47
CA LYS A 134 -5.50 -14.78 18.90
C LYS A 134 -6.68 -14.08 19.58
N ALA A 135 -7.28 -13.09 18.93
CA ALA A 135 -8.42 -12.37 19.47
C ALA A 135 -9.67 -13.26 19.59
N LEU A 136 -9.95 -14.10 18.59
CA LEU A 136 -11.05 -15.07 18.62
C LEU A 136 -10.90 -16.08 19.74
N ASP A 137 -9.68 -16.61 19.93
CA ASP A 137 -9.40 -17.56 21.01
C ASP A 137 -9.59 -16.89 22.38
N ARG A 138 -8.93 -15.75 22.62
CA ARG A 138 -8.96 -15.07 23.92
C ARG A 138 -10.32 -14.51 24.29
N ARG A 139 -11.06 -13.95 23.33
CA ARG A 139 -12.32 -13.24 23.61
C ARG A 139 -13.55 -14.14 23.48
N CYS A 140 -13.48 -15.15 22.61
CA CYS A 140 -14.65 -15.97 22.27
C CYS A 140 -14.43 -17.48 22.53
N GLY A 141 -13.21 -17.93 22.84
CA GLY A 141 -12.87 -19.35 22.94
C GLY A 141 -13.01 -20.10 21.61
N LYS A 142 -12.86 -19.40 20.48
CA LYS A 142 -13.08 -19.96 19.14
C LYS A 142 -11.78 -20.03 18.36
N ALA A 143 -11.54 -21.17 17.72
CA ALA A 143 -10.50 -21.29 16.70
C ALA A 143 -10.95 -20.61 15.40
N LEU A 144 -10.00 -19.99 14.67
CA LEU A 144 -10.26 -19.39 13.36
C LEU A 144 -10.83 -20.43 12.37
N SER A 145 -10.29 -21.65 12.39
CA SER A 145 -10.70 -22.79 11.55
C SER A 145 -12.16 -23.24 11.70
N ARG A 146 -12.89 -22.72 12.69
CA ARG A 146 -14.31 -23.04 12.94
C ARG A 146 -15.17 -21.77 12.99
N SER A 147 -14.64 -20.65 12.51
CA SER A 147 -15.27 -19.35 12.60
C SER A 147 -15.71 -18.86 11.22
N ARG A 148 -16.81 -18.12 11.20
CA ARG A 148 -17.25 -17.32 10.05
C ARG A 148 -16.83 -15.88 10.29
N ILE A 149 -16.07 -15.31 9.37
CA ILE A 149 -15.50 -13.97 9.47
C ILE A 149 -16.10 -13.12 8.36
N LEU A 150 -16.77 -12.03 8.74
CA LEU A 150 -17.24 -11.02 7.79
C LEU A 150 -16.16 -9.93 7.64
N ILE A 151 -15.63 -9.79 6.44
CA ILE A 151 -14.71 -8.72 6.05
C ILE A 151 -15.53 -7.54 5.53
N ILE A 152 -15.37 -6.39 6.17
CA ILE A 152 -16.04 -5.15 5.77
C ILE A 152 -15.04 -4.30 4.99
N GLY A 153 -15.23 -4.21 3.68
CA GLY A 153 -14.33 -3.54 2.74
C GLY A 153 -13.51 -4.53 1.92
N LEU A 154 -13.69 -4.48 0.60
CA LEU A 154 -13.01 -5.29 -0.39
C LEU A 154 -12.13 -4.45 -1.32
N ALA A 155 -12.54 -3.21 -1.61
CA ALA A 155 -11.73 -2.30 -2.42
C ALA A 155 -10.40 -1.94 -1.74
N TYR A 156 -9.35 -1.71 -2.52
CA TYR A 156 -8.02 -1.41 -1.98
C TYR A 156 -7.95 -0.03 -1.29
N LYS A 157 -8.91 0.86 -1.61
CA LYS A 157 -9.08 2.17 -0.96
C LYS A 157 -10.56 2.55 -0.92
N LYS A 158 -10.90 3.47 -0.01
CA LYS A 158 -12.26 4.00 0.13
C LYS A 158 -12.81 4.62 -1.17
N ASN A 159 -14.13 4.55 -1.35
CA ASN A 159 -14.90 5.27 -2.35
C ASN A 159 -14.58 4.91 -3.82
N VAL A 160 -14.02 3.73 -4.09
CA VAL A 160 -13.82 3.21 -5.44
C VAL A 160 -14.15 1.71 -5.50
N PRO A 161 -14.54 1.15 -6.65
CA PRO A 161 -14.80 -0.28 -6.81
C PRO A 161 -13.54 -1.09 -7.19
N ASP A 162 -12.34 -0.54 -6.99
CA ASP A 162 -11.10 -1.16 -7.46
C ASP A 162 -10.55 -2.13 -6.40
N ILE A 163 -10.48 -3.41 -6.76
CA ILE A 163 -10.00 -4.50 -5.89
C ILE A 163 -8.59 -4.98 -6.24
N ARG A 164 -7.94 -4.37 -7.23
CA ARG A 164 -6.64 -4.85 -7.71
C ARG A 164 -5.59 -4.70 -6.61
N GLU A 165 -4.81 -5.75 -6.38
CA GLU A 165 -3.85 -5.86 -5.28
C GLU A 165 -4.48 -5.60 -3.90
N SER A 166 -5.80 -5.77 -3.73
CA SER A 166 -6.44 -5.41 -2.45
C SER A 166 -5.96 -6.34 -1.33
N PRO A 167 -5.50 -5.80 -0.19
CA PRO A 167 -5.08 -6.65 0.93
C PRO A 167 -6.24 -7.48 1.48
N SER A 168 -7.50 -7.05 1.29
CA SER A 168 -8.68 -7.82 1.70
C SER A 168 -8.78 -9.17 0.99
N LEU A 169 -8.36 -9.26 -0.28
CA LEU A 169 -8.33 -10.53 -1.01
C LEU A 169 -7.33 -11.50 -0.34
N ARG A 170 -6.14 -11.01 0.00
CA ARG A 170 -5.16 -11.83 0.72
C ARG A 170 -5.63 -12.25 2.12
N LEU A 171 -6.39 -11.41 2.81
CA LEU A 171 -7.00 -11.76 4.10
C LEU A 171 -8.02 -12.89 3.95
N ILE A 172 -8.87 -12.85 2.91
CA ILE A 172 -9.84 -13.93 2.60
C ILE A 172 -9.10 -15.25 2.45
N GLU A 173 -8.09 -15.28 1.57
CA GLU A 173 -7.31 -16.49 1.30
C GLU A 173 -6.67 -17.05 2.58
N LEU A 174 -6.03 -16.20 3.38
CA LEU A 174 -5.36 -16.62 4.61
C LEU A 174 -6.35 -17.17 5.65
N ILE A 175 -7.56 -16.60 5.73
CA ILE A 175 -8.62 -17.11 6.62
C ILE A 175 -9.07 -18.50 6.16
N GLU A 176 -9.23 -18.69 4.84
CA GLU A 176 -9.65 -19.94 4.24
C GLU A 176 -8.55 -21.01 4.29
N GLU A 177 -7.29 -20.64 4.10
CA GLU A 177 -6.10 -21.48 4.30
C GLU A 177 -6.05 -22.04 5.74
N TRP A 178 -6.52 -21.27 6.74
CA TRP A 178 -6.66 -21.70 8.13
C TRP A 178 -7.90 -22.57 8.39
N GLY A 179 -8.73 -22.81 7.38
CA GLY A 179 -9.99 -23.55 7.46
C GLY A 179 -11.18 -22.72 7.95
N GLY A 180 -11.00 -21.41 8.15
CA GLY A 180 -12.11 -20.50 8.46
C GLY A 180 -12.97 -20.25 7.22
N LYS A 181 -14.16 -19.64 7.43
CA LYS A 181 -15.01 -19.19 6.32
C LYS A 181 -15.00 -17.67 6.27
N ALA A 182 -14.55 -17.10 5.16
CA ALA A 182 -14.63 -15.67 4.91
C ALA A 182 -15.91 -15.33 4.15
N GLU A 183 -16.56 -14.25 4.54
CA GLU A 183 -17.63 -13.57 3.82
C GLU A 183 -17.24 -12.10 3.73
N PHE A 184 -17.73 -11.36 2.74
CA PHE A 184 -17.40 -9.94 2.60
C PHE A 184 -18.63 -9.07 2.38
N HIS A 185 -18.47 -7.78 2.70
CA HIS A 185 -19.40 -6.73 2.32
C HIS A 185 -18.61 -5.48 1.93
N ASP A 186 -18.91 -4.92 0.75
CA ASP A 186 -18.38 -3.64 0.29
C ASP A 186 -19.49 -2.87 -0.45
N PRO A 187 -19.67 -1.55 -0.18
CA PRO A 187 -20.72 -0.76 -0.82
C PRO A 187 -20.47 -0.48 -2.32
N HIS A 188 -19.27 -0.70 -2.82
CA HIS A 188 -18.88 -0.47 -4.22
C HIS A 188 -18.50 -1.76 -4.96
N VAL A 189 -18.36 -2.89 -4.26
CA VAL A 189 -17.99 -4.17 -4.85
C VAL A 189 -18.95 -5.26 -4.39
N THR A 190 -19.79 -5.74 -5.32
CA THR A 190 -20.85 -6.71 -5.02
C THR A 190 -20.45 -8.16 -5.24
N GLU A 191 -19.40 -8.41 -6.02
CA GLU A 191 -18.87 -9.74 -6.31
C GLU A 191 -17.35 -9.69 -6.47
N ILE A 192 -16.68 -10.80 -6.17
CA ILE A 192 -15.26 -10.98 -6.45
C ILE A 192 -15.18 -11.61 -7.86
N PRO A 193 -14.77 -10.87 -8.90
CA PRO A 193 -14.53 -11.47 -10.21
C PRO A 193 -13.34 -12.43 -10.14
N ALA A 194 -13.32 -13.45 -11.00
CA ALA A 194 -12.12 -14.25 -11.19
C ALA A 194 -10.98 -13.34 -11.68
N THR A 195 -9.88 -13.29 -10.94
CA THR A 195 -8.69 -12.55 -11.30
C THR A 195 -7.54 -13.51 -11.61
N ARG A 196 -6.46 -13.01 -12.21
CA ARG A 196 -5.29 -13.84 -12.54
C ARG A 196 -4.59 -14.40 -11.29
N GLU A 197 -4.77 -13.74 -10.15
CA GLU A 197 -4.10 -14.05 -8.88
C GLU A 197 -5.06 -14.68 -7.86
N HIS A 198 -6.36 -14.40 -7.95
CA HIS A 198 -7.40 -14.91 -7.06
C HIS A 198 -8.50 -15.57 -7.89
N MET A 199 -8.61 -16.89 -7.79
CA MET A 199 -9.70 -17.66 -8.40
C MET A 199 -10.97 -17.54 -7.55
N ALA A 200 -12.13 -17.46 -8.21
CA ALA A 200 -13.44 -17.36 -7.57
C ALA A 200 -13.79 -18.58 -6.71
#